data_AF-A0A429TNU8-F1
#
_entry.id   AF-A0A429TNU8-F1
#
_cell.length_a   1.000
_cell.length_b   1.000
_cell.length_c   1.000
_cell.angle_alpha   90.00
_cell.angle_beta   90.00
_cell.angle_gamma   90.00
#
_symmetry.space_group_name_H-M   'P 1'
#
loop_
_entity.id
_entity.type
_entity.pdbx_description
1 polymer ?
#
loop_
_entity_poly.entity_id
_entity_poly.type
_entity_poly.pdbx_seq_one_letter_code
_entity_poly.pdbx_strand_id
1 'polypeptide(L)' 'MHGLDLTLDLSQVTFMDSMGLNTLLRRRWRACEEGATLHLSGVTGPAALWPRAGRCVTSPAK' A
#
# COMPACT_ATOMS: atom_id res chain seq x y z
N MET A 1 2.11 -20.36 2.96
CA MET A 1 3.06 -19.23 2.90
C MET A 1 2.57 -18.20 3.90
N HIS A 2 3.35 -17.84 4.92
CA HIS A 2 2.97 -16.78 5.84
C HIS A 2 3.09 -15.46 5.10
N GLY A 3 1.95 -14.79 4.83
CA GLY A 3 1.94 -13.51 4.14
C GLY A 3 2.80 -12.50 4.92
N LEU A 4 3.73 -11.85 4.23
CA LEU A 4 4.57 -10.83 4.82
C LEU A 4 3.75 -9.52 4.90
N ASP A 5 3.50 -9.02 6.10
CA ASP A 5 2.87 -7.70 6.28
C ASP A 5 3.95 -6.64 6.47
N LEU A 6 4.11 -5.77 5.46
CA LEU A 6 5.04 -4.64 5.47
C LEU A 6 4.27 -3.36 5.79
N THR A 7 4.75 -2.58 6.76
CA THR A 7 4.21 -1.25 7.04
C THR A 7 5.26 -0.19 6.72
N LEU A 8 4.90 0.77 5.86
CA LEU A 8 5.70 1.95 5.57
C LEU A 8 5.17 3.12 6.39
N ASP A 9 6.03 3.75 7.18
CA ASP A 9 5.72 5.00 7.86
C ASP A 9 6.06 6.18 6.95
N LEU A 10 5.04 6.98 6.65
CA LEU A 10 5.12 8.18 5.82
C LEU A 10 4.98 9.47 6.66
N SER A 11 5.06 9.38 7.99
CA SER A 11 4.91 10.53 8.91
C SER A 11 5.88 11.68 8.63
N GLN A 12 7.08 11.36 8.16
CA GLN A 12 8.11 12.35 7.83
C GLN A 12 8.13 12.75 6.34
N VAL A 13 7.21 12.20 5.53
CA VAL A 13 7.08 12.53 4.11
C VAL A 13 6.19 13.75 3.96
N THR A 14 6.80 14.91 3.79
CA THR A 14 6.09 16.21 3.69
C THR A 14 5.45 16.45 2.33
N PHE A 15 5.98 15.83 1.27
CA PHE A 15 5.44 15.90 -0.10
C PHE A 15 5.75 14.61 -0.85
N MET A 16 4.78 14.13 -1.62
CA MET A 16 4.94 13.01 -2.54
C MET A 16 4.31 13.39 -3.87
N ASP A 17 5.08 13.33 -4.95
CA ASP A 17 4.58 13.57 -6.29
C ASP A 17 3.80 12.35 -6.82
N SER A 18 3.23 12.50 -8.02
CA SER A 18 2.50 11.42 -8.68
C SER A 18 3.38 10.21 -9.03
N MET A 19 4.69 10.40 -9.20
CA MET A 19 5.64 9.32 -9.49
C MET A 19 5.91 8.45 -8.26
N GLY A 20 6.08 9.08 -7.09
CA GLY A 20 6.22 8.43 -5.79
C GLY A 20 4.97 7.63 -5.43
N LEU A 21 3.79 8.23 -5.60
CA LEU A 21 2.52 7.56 -5.35
C LEU A 21 2.33 6.35 -6.27
N ASN A 22 2.56 6.51 -7.58
CA ASN A 22 2.47 5.41 -8.55
C ASN A 22 3.43 4.26 -8.22
N THR A 23 4.61 4.58 -7.68
CA THR A 23 5.57 3.57 -7.24
C THR A 23 5.04 2.76 -6.07
N LEU A 24 4.44 3.41 -5.06
CA LEU A 24 3.81 2.73 -3.93
C LEU A 24 2.64 1.85 -4.37
N LEU A 25 1.80 2.32 -5.30
CA LEU A 25 0.69 1.55 -5.84
C LEU A 25 1.17 0.27 -6.54
N ARG A 26 2.19 0.37 -7.39
CA ARG A 26 2.80 -0.81 -8.04
C ARG A 26 3.37 -1.81 -7.03
N ARG A 27 4.05 -1.33 -5.99
CA ARG A 27 4.60 -2.19 -4.94
C ARG A 27 3.51 -2.88 -4.13
N ARG A 28 2.42 -2.18 -3.85
CA ARG A 28 1.25 -2.74 -3.17
C ARG A 28 0.58 -3.83 -3.99
N TRP A 29 0.39 -3.63 -5.30
CA TRP A 29 -0.15 -4.67 -6.18
C TRP A 29 0.75 -5.90 -6.23
N ARG A 30 2.05 -5.71 -6.42
CA ARG A 30 3.00 -6.82 -6.43
C ARG A 30 3.03 -7.59 -5.11
N ALA A 31 2.98 -6.90 -3.97
CA ALA A 31 2.86 -7.54 -2.67
C ALA A 31 1.60 -8.41 -2.62
N CYS A 32 0.45 -7.91 -3.10
CA CYS A 32 -0.78 -8.70 -3.17
C CYS A 32 -0.67 -9.92 -4.08
N GLU A 33 -0.02 -9.84 -5.24
CA GLU A 33 0.24 -10.99 -6.11
C GLU A 33 1.09 -12.06 -5.42
N GLU A 34 2.02 -11.64 -4.56
CA GLU A 34 2.90 -12.50 -3.78
C GLU A 34 2.25 -12.99 -2.45
N GLY A 35 0.98 -12.65 -2.19
CA GLY A 35 0.28 -12.99 -0.95
C GLY A 35 0.74 -12.23 0.29
N ALA A 36 1.43 -11.11 0.08
CA ALA A 36 1.90 -10.16 1.09
C ALA A 36 0.99 -8.91 1.14
N THR A 37 1.03 -8.18 2.25
CA THR A 37 0.30 -6.91 2.40
C THR A 37 1.27 -5.75 2.58
N LEU A 38 1.00 -4.63 1.90
CA LEU A 38 1.70 -3.37 2.11
C LEU A 38 0.75 -2.34 2.73
N HIS A 39 1.02 -1.96 3.97
CA HIS A 39 0.33 -0.93 4.72
C HIS A 39 1.09 0.40 4.66
N LEU A 40 0.34 1.49 4.54
CA LEU A 40 0.86 2.84 4.67
C LEU A 40 0.35 3.43 5.99
N SER A 41 1.26 3.99 6.77
CA SER A 41 0.99 4.63 8.06
C SER A 41 1.59 6.04 8.07
N GLY A 42 1.20 6.88 9.04
CA GLY A 42 1.74 8.23 9.15
C GLY A 42 1.32 9.20 8.04
N VAL A 43 0.39 8.82 7.15
CA VAL A 43 -0.09 9.72 6.09
C VAL A 43 -0.91 10.86 6.70
N THR A 44 -0.45 12.09 6.55
CA THR A 44 -1.15 13.31 6.99
C THR A 44 -1.76 14.08 5.81
N GLY A 45 -2.84 14.83 6.04
CA GLY A 45 -3.48 15.67 5.01
C GLY A 45 -4.50 14.93 4.13
N PRO A 46 -4.81 15.41 2.90
CA PRO A 46 -5.82 14.80 2.03
C PRO A 46 -5.56 13.33 1.67
N ALA A 47 -4.29 12.90 1.72
CA ALA A 47 -3.89 11.51 1.51
C ALA A 47 -4.28 10.58 2.69
N ALA A 48 -4.60 11.14 3.87
CA ALA A 48 -5.11 10.37 5.02
C ALA A 48 -6.52 9.81 4.77
N LEU A 49 -7.26 10.38 3.81
CA LEU A 49 -8.52 9.85 3.31
C LEU A 49 -8.34 8.70 2.32
N TRP A 50 -7.09 8.31 2.01
CA TRP A 50 -6.85 7.08 1.26
C TRP A 50 -7.55 5.96 1.99
N PRO A 51 -8.48 5.25 1.33
CA PRO A 51 -9.24 4.25 2.03
C PRO A 51 -8.24 3.22 2.55
N ARG A 52 -8.39 2.82 3.82
CA ARG A 52 -7.79 1.58 4.38
C ARG A 52 -8.21 0.33 3.60
N ALA A 53 -8.94 0.50 2.50
CA ALA A 53 -9.42 -0.49 1.59
C ALA A 53 -8.27 -1.14 0.82
N GLY A 54 -8.45 -2.43 0.64
CA GLY A 54 -7.54 -3.35 -0.01
C GLY A 54 -6.83 -4.22 1.00
N ARG A 55 -7.59 -5.00 1.79
CA ARG A 55 -7.20 -6.41 1.93
C ARG A 55 -7.00 -6.90 0.49
N CYS A 56 -5.87 -7.55 0.22
CA CYS A 56 -5.67 -8.20 -1.06
C CYS A 56 -6.83 -9.19 -1.23
N VAL A 57 -7.84 -8.81 -2.03
CA VAL A 57 -8.84 -9.77 -2.47
C VAL A 57 -8.10 -10.55 -3.53
N THR A 58 -7.44 -11.63 -3.13
CA THR A 58 -7.01 -12.64 -4.09
C THR A 58 -8.28 -13.11 -4.77
N SER A 59 -8.56 -12.59 -5.96
CA SER A 59 -9.61 -13.14 -6.80
C SER A 59 -9.31 -14.63 -6.93
N PRO A 60 -10.27 -15.54 -6.65
CA PRO A 60 -10.06 -16.95 -6.95
C PRO A 60 -9.80 -17.02 -8.46
N ALA A 61 -8.67 -17.62 -8.82
CA ALA A 61 -8.35 -17.92 -10.20
C ALA A 61 -9.52 -18.69 -10.83
N LYS A 62 -10.00 -18.21 -11.97
CA LYS A 62 -10.95 -18.94 -12.80
C LYS A 62 -10.19 -19.87 -13.74
#